data_AF-A0A4Q3D5Z9-F1
#
_entry.id   AF-A0A4Q3D5Z9-F1
#
_cell.length_a   1.000
_cell.length_b   1.000
_cell.length_c   1.000
_cell.angle_alpha   90.00
_cell.angle_beta   90.00
_cell.angle_gamma   90.00
#
_symmetry.space_group_name_H-M   'P 1'
#
loop_
_entity.id
_entity.type
_entity.pdbx_description
1 polymer ?
#
loop_
_entity_poly.entity_id
_entity_poly.type
_entity_poly.pdbx_seq_one_letter_code
_entity_poly.pdbx_strand_id
1 'polypeptide(L)' 'MINDSNPVQIQTEDTIVALSTANGVGAIAVIRLSGPRAIQIANAVF' A
#
# COMPACT_ATOMS: atom_id res chain seq x y z
N MET A 1 -3.30 35.83 8.37
CA MET A 1 -3.71 34.82 9.36
C MET A 1 -4.55 33.79 8.60
N ILE A 2 -3.96 32.65 8.25
CA ILE A 2 -4.66 31.57 7.54
C ILE A 2 -5.28 30.68 8.63
N ASN A 3 -6.60 30.66 8.70
CA ASN A 3 -7.36 29.84 9.63
C ASN A 3 -7.70 28.53 8.89
N ASP A 4 -6.81 27.54 8.95
CA ASP A 4 -7.11 26.19 8.47
C ASP A 4 -7.54 25.33 9.67
N SER A 5 -8.83 25.38 9.96
CA SER A 5 -9.49 24.63 11.03
C SER A 5 -10.04 23.28 10.53
N ASN A 6 -9.66 22.82 9.33
CA ASN A 6 -10.09 21.51 8.85
C ASN A 6 -9.05 20.45 9.26
N PRO A 7 -9.37 19.52 10.17
CA PRO A 7 -8.43 18.47 10.53
C PRO A 7 -8.19 17.57 9.31
N VAL A 8 -6.95 17.51 8.84
CA VAL A 8 -6.52 16.56 7.81
C VAL A 8 -6.85 15.15 8.31
N GLN A 9 -7.87 14.54 7.72
CA GLN A 9 -8.24 13.16 7.98
C GLN A 9 -7.22 12.25 7.29
N ILE A 10 -6.40 11.54 8.08
CA ILE A 10 -5.50 10.51 7.54
C ILE A 10 -6.35 9.27 7.23
N GLN A 11 -6.58 8.99 5.95
CA GLN A 11 -7.26 7.78 5.50
C GLN A 11 -6.29 6.59 5.65
N THR A 12 -6.54 5.70 6.62
CA THR A 12 -5.71 4.52 6.90
C THR A 12 -6.33 3.20 6.41
N GLU A 13 -7.49 3.28 5.76
CA GLU A 13 -8.33 2.12 5.41
C GLU A 13 -8.06 1.57 4.01
N ASP A 14 -7.28 2.29 3.21
CA ASP A 14 -6.96 1.88 1.85
C ASP A 14 -6.03 0.66 1.81
N THR A 15 -6.11 -0.09 0.71
CA THR A 15 -5.14 -1.16 0.44
C THR A 15 -3.98 -0.62 -0.37
N ILE A 16 -2.78 -0.67 0.21
CA ILE A 16 -1.53 -0.19 -0.41
C ILE A 16 -0.67 -1.35 -0.92
N VAL A 17 0.24 -1.05 -1.85
CA VAL A 17 1.20 -2.01 -2.40
C VAL A 17 2.58 -1.37 -2.56
N ALA A 18 3.64 -2.14 -2.33
CA ALA A 18 5.02 -1.70 -2.55
C ALA A 18 5.96 -2.87 -2.84
N LEU A 19 7.07 -2.56 -3.52
CA LEU A 19 8.24 -3.45 -3.55
C LEU A 19 8.79 -3.58 -2.13
N SER A 20 9.02 -4.82 -1.69
CA SER A 20 9.59 -5.12 -0.36
C SER A 20 11.03 -5.62 -0.40
N THR A 21 11.56 -5.81 -1.61
CA THR A 21 12.97 -6.13 -1.87
C THR A 21 13.61 -5.03 -2.70
N ALA A 22 14.94 -4.95 -2.68
CA ALA A 22 15.68 -4.00 -3.50
C ALA A 22 15.36 -4.16 -4.99
N ASN A 23 15.34 -3.04 -5.71
CA ASN A 23 15.26 -3.00 -7.16
C ASN A 23 16.54 -3.55 -7.81
N GLY A 24 16.39 -4.34 -8.87
CA GLY A 24 17.49 -4.96 -9.60
C GLY A 24 17.24 -6.44 -9.89
N VAL A 25 18.26 -7.10 -10.44
CA VAL A 25 18.22 -8.54 -10.73
C VAL A 25 18.52 -9.31 -9.45
N GLY A 26 17.69 -10.30 -9.15
CA GLY A 26 17.87 -11.22 -8.02
C GLY A 26 17.10 -12.51 -8.26
N ALA A 27 17.33 -13.52 -7.42
CA ALA A 27 16.65 -14.81 -7.53
C ALA A 27 15.16 -14.73 -7.17
N ILE A 28 14.81 -13.84 -6.22
CA ILE A 28 13.45 -13.67 -5.69
C ILE A 28 13.17 -12.18 -5.55
N ALA A 29 11.94 -11.78 -5.89
CA ALA A 29 11.40 -10.46 -5.59
C ALA A 29 10.13 -10.60 -4.74
N VAL A 30 9.91 -9.67 -3.80
CA VAL A 30 8.71 -9.66 -2.96
C VAL A 30 7.94 -8.36 -3.17
N ILE A 31 6.65 -8.49 -3.46
CA ILE A 31 5.69 -7.40 -3.49
C ILE A 31 4.77 -7.58 -2.28
N ARG A 32 4.66 -6.55 -1.42
CA ARG A 32 3.80 -6.59 -0.23
C ARG A 32 2.54 -5.76 -0.47
N LEU A 33 1.40 -6.35 -0.16
CA LEU A 33 0.11 -5.68 -0.08
C LEU A 33 -0.29 -5.55 1.39
N SER A 34 -0.92 -4.43 1.77
CA SER A 34 -1.42 -4.21 3.13
C SER A 34 -2.75 -3.48 3.08
N GLY A 35 -3.74 -3.97 3.82
CA GLY A 35 -5.06 -3.38 3.93
C GLY A 35 -6.19 -4.39 3.70
N PRO A 36 -7.46 -3.96 3.84
CA PRO A 36 -8.63 -4.86 3.88
C PRO A 36 -8.79 -5.74 2.64
N ARG A 37 -8.32 -5.29 1.47
CA ARG A 37 -8.48 -6.00 0.19
C ARG A 37 -7.26 -6.80 -0.23
N ALA A 38 -6.18 -6.86 0.56
CA ALA A 38 -4.90 -7.42 0.14
C ALA A 38 -5.01 -8.87 -0.38
N ILE A 39 -5.69 -9.75 0.37
CA ILE A 39 -5.86 -11.16 -0.02
C ILE A 39 -6.80 -11.30 -1.22
N GLN A 40 -7.88 -10.52 -1.28
CA GLN A 40 -8.78 -10.53 -2.44
C GLN A 40 -8.05 -10.14 -3.74
N ILE A 41 -7.19 -9.10 -3.68
CA ILE A 41 -6.41 -8.65 -4.82
C ILE A 41 -5.42 -9.75 -5.26
N ALA A 42 -4.72 -10.37 -4.30
CA ALA A 42 -3.81 -11.48 -4.61
C ALA A 42 -4.56 -12.64 -5.28
N ASN A 43 -5.67 -13.10 -4.70
CA ASN A 43 -6.46 -14.20 -5.24
C ASN A 43 -7.11 -13.92 -6.60
N ALA A 44 -7.19 -12.66 -7.04
CA ALA A 44 -7.72 -12.33 -8.36
C ALA A 44 -6.72 -12.62 -9.50
N VAL A 45 -5.44 -12.85 -9.19
CA VAL A 45 -4.35 -13.05 -10.16
C VAL A 45 -3.58 -14.36 -9.99
N PHE A 46 -3.94 -15.18 -9.00
CA PHE A 46 -3.39 -16.51 -8.72
C PHE A 46 -4.49 -17.56 -8.84
#